data_AF-A0A6T5XJK6-F1
#
_entry.id   AF-A0A6T5XJK6-F1
#
_cell.length_a   1.000
_cell.length_b   1.000
_cell.length_c   1.000
_cell.angle_alpha   90.00
_cell.angle_beta   90.00
_cell.angle_gamma   90.00
#
_symmetry.space_group_name_H-M   'P 1'
#
loop_
_entity.id
_entity.type
_entity.pdbx_description
1 polymer ?
#
loop_
_entity_poly.entity_id
_entity_poly.type
_entity_poly.pdbx_seq_one_letter_code
_entity_poly.pdbx_strand_id
1 'polypeptide(L)'
;LEGVRKVKKDHVGYATVAKKVDVKRLKKDLWSELETNFSIVQNDNFEDDAIVDDVIADDAIVDDHADVKERECKVLSFNETVNQMETNQSQSDVTVPFYFICLLHLANEKGLRLESEGLQDFNIIHN
;
A
#
# COMPACT_ATOMS: atom_id res chain seq x y z
N LEU A 1 -50.71 19.80 36.92
CA LEU A 1 -49.31 20.06 37.37
C LEU A 1 -48.40 19.27 36.43
N GLU A 2 -47.97 19.90 35.34
CA GLU A 2 -47.08 19.29 34.35
C GLU A 2 -45.68 19.11 34.94
N GLY A 3 -45.20 17.88 34.97
CA GLY A 3 -43.86 17.56 35.43
C GLY A 3 -42.83 18.04 34.40
N VAL A 4 -42.06 19.07 34.78
CA VAL A 4 -40.95 19.58 33.97
C VAL A 4 -39.93 18.45 33.76
N ARG A 5 -39.81 17.98 32.51
CA ARG A 5 -38.82 16.97 32.10
C ARG A 5 -37.41 17.54 32.35
N LYS A 6 -36.70 16.98 33.34
CA LYS A 6 -35.30 17.35 33.63
C LYS A 6 -34.37 16.52 32.74
N VAL A 7 -33.67 17.17 31.82
CA VAL A 7 -32.59 16.57 31.01
C VAL A 7 -31.26 16.79 31.73
N LYS A 8 -30.52 15.72 32.01
CA LYS A 8 -29.14 15.82 32.50
C LYS A 8 -28.22 16.23 31.35
N LYS A 9 -27.32 17.18 31.59
CA LYS A 9 -26.28 17.55 30.63
C LYS A 9 -25.20 16.49 30.64
N ASP A 10 -25.04 15.77 29.54
CA ASP A 10 -23.89 14.90 29.32
C ASP A 10 -22.71 15.74 28.84
N HIS A 11 -21.57 15.61 29.52
CA HIS A 11 -20.34 16.28 29.13
C HIS A 11 -19.67 15.46 28.03
N VAL A 12 -19.75 15.94 26.78
CA VAL A 12 -19.03 15.34 25.65
C VAL A 12 -17.60 15.87 25.67
N GLY A 13 -16.62 14.98 25.86
CA GLY A 13 -15.21 15.33 25.74
C GLY A 13 -14.88 15.73 24.30
N TYR A 14 -14.23 16.89 24.13
CA TYR A 14 -13.76 17.38 22.84
C TYR A 14 -12.23 17.48 22.83
N ALA A 15 -11.62 17.32 21.66
CA ALA A 15 -10.19 17.52 21.50
C ALA A 15 -9.86 19.02 21.63
N THR A 16 -8.88 19.36 22.46
CA THR A 16 -8.39 20.73 22.67
C THR A 16 -7.17 21.07 21.80
N VAL A 17 -6.55 20.06 21.19
CA VAL A 17 -5.31 20.18 20.42
C VAL A 17 -5.54 19.66 19.01
N ALA A 18 -5.05 20.42 18.02
CA ALA A 18 -5.05 19.99 16.63
C ALA A 18 -3.91 18.97 16.39
N LYS A 19 -4.22 17.84 15.75
CA LYS A 19 -3.22 16.88 15.27
C LYS A 19 -2.60 17.40 13.97
N LYS A 20 -1.28 17.29 13.84
CA LYS A 20 -0.54 17.69 12.64
C LYS A 20 0.09 16.47 11.99
N VAL A 21 -0.24 16.23 10.72
CA VAL A 21 0.29 15.11 9.91
C VAL A 21 1.21 15.69 8.84
N ASP A 22 2.40 15.10 8.68
CA ASP A 22 3.30 15.42 7.57
C ASP A 22 2.94 14.55 6.36
N VAL A 23 2.10 15.08 5.48
CA VAL A 23 1.63 14.37 4.28
C VAL A 23 2.77 14.03 3.32
N LYS A 24 3.83 14.85 3.23
CA LYS A 24 4.94 14.57 2.33
C LYS A 24 5.72 13.34 2.79
N ARG A 25 6.01 13.29 4.09
CA ARG A 25 6.65 12.11 4.69
C ARG A 25 5.74 10.89 4.57
N LEU A 26 4.47 11.03 4.90
CA LEU A 26 3.49 9.93 4.82
C LEU A 26 3.45 9.29 3.42
N LYS A 27 3.36 10.11 2.36
CA LYS A 27 3.38 9.63 0.98
C LYS A 27 4.68 8.93 0.63
N LYS A 28 5.82 9.44 1.09
CA LYS A 28 7.13 8.85 0.82
C LYS A 28 7.26 7.49 1.48
N ASP A 29 6.88 7.39 2.75
CA ASP A 29 6.95 6.15 3.52
C ASP A 29 5.98 5.11 2.94
N LEU A 30 4.74 5.51 2.62
CA LEU A 30 3.74 4.64 1.98
C LEU A 30 4.20 4.14 0.60
N TRP A 31 4.79 5.01 -0.22
CA TRP A 31 5.33 4.61 -1.52
C TRP A 31 6.50 3.64 -1.39
N SER A 32 7.41 3.88 -0.46
CA SER A 32 8.57 3.01 -0.22
C SER A 32 8.14 1.60 0.17
N GLU A 33 7.10 1.48 1.00
CA GLU A 33 6.54 0.18 1.40
C GLU A 33 5.94 -0.54 0.19
N LEU A 34 5.09 0.16 -0.59
CA LEU A 34 4.49 -0.41 -1.80
C LEU A 34 5.55 -0.87 -2.80
N GLU A 35 6.56 -0.05 -3.09
CA GLU A 35 7.65 -0.36 -4.02
C GLU A 35 8.47 -1.57 -3.56
N THR A 36 8.71 -1.69 -2.25
CA THR A 36 9.40 -2.84 -1.66
C THR A 36 8.59 -4.11 -1.84
N ASN A 37 7.30 -4.09 -1.52
CA ASN A 37 6.42 -5.25 -1.66
C ASN A 37 6.22 -5.65 -3.12
N PHE A 38 6.14 -4.68 -4.04
CA PHE A 38 6.16 -4.99 -5.47
C PHE A 38 7.48 -5.64 -5.90
N SER A 39 8.61 -5.31 -5.28
CA SER A 39 9.93 -5.86 -5.67
C SER A 39 10.19 -7.26 -5.10
N ILE A 40 9.80 -7.54 -3.86
CA ILE A 40 10.03 -8.84 -3.19
C ILE A 40 9.33 -9.97 -3.94
N VAL A 41 8.09 -9.76 -4.37
CA VAL A 41 7.29 -10.77 -5.08
C VAL A 41 7.90 -11.16 -6.45
N GLN A 42 8.87 -10.40 -6.99
CA GLN A 42 9.59 -10.81 -8.20
C GLN A 42 10.65 -11.88 -7.96
N ASN A 43 11.22 -11.96 -6.76
CA ASN A 43 12.32 -12.87 -6.48
C ASN A 43 11.86 -14.26 -6.03
N ASP A 44 10.65 -14.39 -5.48
CA ASP A 44 10.13 -15.68 -4.99
C ASP A 44 9.59 -16.61 -6.10
N ASN A 45 9.56 -16.15 -7.36
CA ASN A 45 9.22 -17.00 -8.52
C ASN A 45 10.45 -17.71 -9.14
N PHE A 46 11.61 -17.72 -8.46
CA PHE A 46 12.81 -18.44 -8.89
C PHE A 46 13.39 -19.35 -7.78
N GLU A 47 12.65 -20.39 -7.38
CA GLU A 47 13.26 -21.53 -6.69
C GLU A 47 12.73 -22.86 -7.26
N ASP A 48 13.38 -23.35 -8.32
CA ASP A 48 13.87 -24.73 -8.41
C ASP A 48 14.88 -24.84 -9.56
N ASP A 49 16.18 -24.70 -9.27
CA ASP A 49 17.14 -25.78 -9.52
C ASP A 49 18.52 -25.35 -9.02
N ALA A 50 19.05 -26.07 -8.05
CA ALA A 50 20.41 -25.93 -7.57
C ALA A 50 21.26 -27.07 -8.12
N ILE A 51 21.98 -26.88 -9.23
CA ILE A 51 23.23 -27.60 -9.52
C ILE A 51 24.25 -26.67 -10.19
N VAL A 52 25.43 -26.66 -9.58
CA VAL A 52 26.75 -26.11 -9.95
C VAL A 52 27.12 -26.22 -11.44
N ASP A 53 27.78 -25.21 -12.02
CA ASP A 53 29.24 -25.24 -12.31
C ASP A 53 29.68 -23.97 -13.09
N ASP A 54 30.94 -23.62 -12.85
CA ASP A 54 31.76 -22.59 -13.49
C ASP A 54 31.92 -22.82 -15.00
N VAL A 55 31.68 -21.81 -15.86
CA VAL A 55 32.43 -21.58 -17.13
C VAL A 55 32.14 -20.22 -17.76
N ILE A 56 33.21 -19.70 -18.37
CA ILE A 56 33.44 -18.41 -19.03
C ILE A 56 32.94 -18.41 -20.50
N ALA A 57 32.77 -17.20 -21.08
CA ALA A 57 32.71 -16.82 -22.51
C ALA A 57 31.31 -16.86 -23.15
N ASP A 58 30.74 -15.73 -23.58
CA ASP A 58 30.99 -14.92 -24.80
C ASP A 58 30.11 -15.36 -25.98
N ASP A 59 29.50 -14.33 -26.58
CA ASP A 59 28.93 -14.22 -27.91
C ASP A 59 27.51 -14.75 -28.26
N ALA A 60 26.88 -13.90 -29.08
CA ALA A 60 25.49 -13.77 -29.44
C ALA A 60 24.90 -14.89 -30.31
N ILE A 61 23.58 -15.14 -30.21
CA ILE A 61 22.65 -15.26 -31.35
C ILE A 61 21.22 -14.84 -30.92
N VAL A 62 20.59 -14.00 -31.75
CA VAL A 62 19.19 -13.54 -31.72
C VAL A 62 18.20 -14.66 -32.07
N ASP A 63 17.10 -14.79 -31.33
CA ASP A 63 15.90 -15.47 -31.84
C ASP A 63 14.63 -14.70 -31.47
N ASP A 64 13.84 -14.48 -32.51
CA ASP A 64 12.65 -13.64 -32.61
C ASP A 64 11.42 -14.48 -32.30
N HIS A 65 11.04 -14.53 -31.03
CA HIS A 65 9.70 -14.94 -30.63
C HIS A 65 9.15 -13.92 -29.64
N ALA A 66 8.31 -13.05 -30.16
CA ALA A 66 7.44 -12.15 -29.41
C ALA A 66 6.44 -12.97 -28.57
N ASP A 67 6.94 -13.52 -27.47
CA ASP A 67 6.13 -13.97 -26.35
C ASP A 67 5.68 -12.69 -25.63
N VAL A 68 4.40 -12.36 -25.80
CA VAL A 68 3.74 -11.34 -24.99
C VAL A 68 3.70 -11.90 -23.57
N LYS A 69 4.80 -11.72 -22.83
CA LYS A 69 4.83 -11.84 -21.38
C LYS A 69 3.81 -10.82 -20.88
N GLU A 70 2.57 -11.28 -20.69
CA GLU A 70 1.61 -10.62 -19.84
C GLU A 70 2.37 -10.28 -18.57
N ARG A 71 2.65 -8.99 -18.37
CA ARG A 71 3.27 -8.54 -17.14
C ARG A 71 2.29 -8.94 -16.06
N GLU A 72 2.62 -9.99 -15.30
CA GLU A 72 1.83 -10.40 -14.16
C GLU A 72 1.63 -9.16 -13.29
N CYS A 73 0.40 -8.66 -13.31
CA CYS A 73 0.05 -7.38 -12.74
C CYS A 73 0.00 -7.61 -11.24
N LYS A 74 1.02 -7.14 -10.52
CA LYS A 74 1.15 -7.41 -9.09
C LYS A 74 0.02 -6.73 -8.33
N VAL A 75 -0.59 -7.46 -7.42
CA VAL A 75 -1.76 -7.01 -6.65
C VAL A 75 -1.39 -7.01 -5.17
N LEU A 76 -1.52 -5.86 -4.50
CA LEU A 76 -1.34 -5.72 -3.05
C LEU A 76 -2.65 -5.34 -2.36
N SER A 77 -2.87 -5.81 -1.15
CA SER A 77 -4.00 -5.36 -0.31
C SER A 77 -3.69 -4.01 0.34
N PHE A 78 -4.65 -3.07 0.29
CA PHE A 78 -4.55 -1.82 1.04
C PHE A 78 -4.55 -2.05 2.54
N ASN A 79 -5.45 -2.91 3.04
CA ASN A 79 -5.55 -3.20 4.46
C ASN A 79 -4.25 -3.79 5.01
N GLU A 80 -3.63 -4.73 4.30
CA GLU A 80 -2.33 -5.29 4.68
C GLU A 80 -1.23 -4.23 4.71
N THR A 81 -1.16 -3.38 3.67
CA THR A 81 -0.21 -2.26 3.60
C THR A 81 -0.37 -1.30 4.79
N VAL A 82 -1.62 -0.94 5.13
CA VAL A 82 -1.91 -0.04 6.26
C VAL A 82 -1.55 -0.70 7.60
N ASN A 83 -1.92 -1.96 7.81
CA ASN A 83 -1.60 -2.68 9.04
C ASN A 83 -0.09 -2.78 9.28
N GLN A 84 0.68 -2.97 8.21
CA GLN A 84 2.14 -2.97 8.27
C GLN A 84 2.70 -1.58 8.63
N MET A 85 2.17 -0.52 8.01
CA MET A 85 2.55 0.87 8.29
C MET A 85 2.22 1.30 9.73
N GLU A 86 1.08 0.87 10.28
CA GLU A 86 0.68 1.11 11.66
C GLU A 86 1.57 0.34 12.65
N THR A 87 1.88 -0.92 12.35
CA THR A 87 2.77 -1.76 13.17
C THR A 87 4.18 -1.19 13.26
N ASN A 88 4.70 -0.68 12.13
CA ASN A 88 6.02 -0.04 12.05
C ASN A 88 6.07 1.34 12.72
N GLN A 89 4.96 1.81 13.32
CA GLN A 89 4.81 3.09 14.02
C GLN A 89 5.32 4.29 13.22
N SER A 90 5.27 4.22 11.88
CA SER A 90 5.86 5.25 11.03
C SER A 90 5.25 6.61 11.33
N GLN A 91 3.94 6.69 11.67
CA GLN A 91 3.26 7.89 12.19
C GLN A 91 2.07 7.56 13.14
N SER A 92 2.23 7.79 14.46
CA SER A 92 1.23 7.44 15.50
C SER A 92 -0.09 8.22 15.48
N ASP A 93 -0.16 9.33 14.73
CA ASP A 93 -1.34 10.22 14.67
C ASP A 93 -2.10 10.14 13.35
N VAL A 94 -1.77 9.14 12.51
CA VAL A 94 -2.38 8.92 11.20
C VAL A 94 -3.45 7.85 11.33
N THR A 95 -4.58 8.06 10.66
CA THR A 95 -5.70 7.12 10.61
C THR A 95 -5.90 6.62 9.19
N VAL A 96 -6.60 5.49 9.03
CA VAL A 96 -6.94 4.89 7.73
C VAL A 96 -7.34 5.89 6.64
N PRO A 97 -8.20 6.91 6.89
CA PRO A 97 -8.55 7.91 5.88
C PRO A 97 -7.36 8.67 5.31
N PHE A 98 -6.33 8.97 6.10
CA PHE A 98 -5.14 9.68 5.62
C PHE A 98 -4.28 8.80 4.71
N TYR A 99 -4.12 7.52 5.03
CA TYR A 99 -3.47 6.55 4.15
C TYR A 99 -4.22 6.43 2.83
N PHE A 100 -5.56 6.33 2.91
CA PHE A 100 -6.41 6.27 1.73
C PHE A 100 -6.27 7.52 0.85
N ILE A 101 -6.40 8.73 1.42
CA ILE A 101 -6.24 9.98 0.68
C ILE A 101 -4.85 10.05 0.05
N CYS A 102 -3.78 9.70 0.78
CA CYS A 102 -2.43 9.69 0.23
C CYS A 102 -2.28 8.71 -0.93
N LEU A 103 -2.90 7.54 -0.83
CA LEU A 103 -2.85 6.54 -1.88
C LEU A 103 -3.57 7.00 -3.16
N LEU A 104 -4.71 7.70 -3.04
CA LEU A 104 -5.38 8.30 -4.20
C LEU A 104 -4.48 9.29 -4.93
N HIS A 105 -3.67 10.07 -4.19
CA HIS A 105 -2.68 10.96 -4.80
C HIS A 105 -1.57 10.16 -5.46
N LEU A 106 -1.05 9.11 -4.80
CA LEU A 106 -0.02 8.25 -5.36
C LEU A 106 -0.49 7.52 -6.62
N ALA A 107 -1.76 7.12 -6.71
CA ALA A 107 -2.32 6.52 -7.90
C ALA A 107 -2.18 7.43 -9.12
N ASN A 108 -2.44 8.73 -8.94
CA ASN A 108 -2.25 9.72 -10.00
C ASN A 108 -0.76 10.03 -10.26
N GLU A 109 0.07 10.09 -9.22
CA GLU A 109 1.50 10.45 -9.32
C GLU A 109 2.38 9.31 -9.88
N LYS A 110 2.00 8.05 -9.66
CA LYS A 110 2.80 6.86 -9.94
C LYS A 110 2.12 5.88 -10.91
N GLY A 111 0.87 6.14 -11.31
CA GLY A 111 0.14 5.27 -12.24
C GLY A 111 -0.36 3.97 -11.60
N LEU A 112 -0.74 4.01 -10.32
CA LEU A 112 -1.37 2.85 -9.67
C LEU A 112 -2.84 2.74 -10.09
N ARG A 113 -3.29 1.51 -10.27
CA ARG A 113 -4.70 1.16 -10.43
C ARG A 113 -5.23 0.62 -9.10
N LEU A 114 -6.42 1.06 -8.72
CA LEU A 114 -7.11 0.59 -7.51
C LEU A 114 -8.36 -0.18 -7.93
N GLU A 115 -8.49 -1.42 -7.48
CA GLU A 115 -9.62 -2.31 -7.77
C GLU A 115 -10.29 -2.76 -6.48
N SER A 116 -11.61 -2.83 -6.45
CA SER A 116 -12.31 -3.34 -5.27
C SER A 116 -13.58 -4.09 -5.66
N GLU A 117 -13.85 -5.18 -4.94
CA GLU A 117 -15.12 -5.91 -5.01
C GLU A 117 -16.13 -5.43 -3.93
N GLY A 118 -15.72 -4.52 -3.05
CA GLY A 118 -16.54 -4.09 -1.91
C GLY A 118 -16.07 -2.79 -1.25
N LEU A 119 -16.31 -2.66 0.07
CA LEU A 119 -15.91 -1.48 0.86
C LEU A 119 -14.92 -1.82 1.98
N GLN A 120 -14.57 -3.09 2.14
CA GLN A 120 -13.71 -3.55 3.23
C GLN A 120 -12.23 -3.39 2.89
N ASP A 121 -11.87 -3.60 1.62
CA ASP A 121 -10.51 -3.53 1.14
C ASP A 121 -10.48 -3.25 -0.37
N PHE A 122 -9.31 -2.90 -0.88
CA PHE A 122 -9.08 -2.78 -2.31
C PHE A 122 -7.65 -3.17 -2.67
N ASN A 123 -7.55 -3.70 -3.87
CA ASN A 123 -6.35 -4.17 -4.54
C ASN A 123 -5.61 -2.99 -5.16
N ILE A 124 -4.33 -2.86 -4.85
CA ILE A 124 -3.41 -1.86 -5.37
C ILE A 124 -2.55 -2.55 -6.41
N ILE A 125 -2.59 -2.02 -7.64
CA ILE A 125 -1.99 -2.64 -8.81
C ILE A 125 -1.05 -1.63 -9.46
N HIS A 126 0.14 -2.07 -9.86
CA HIS A 126 1.14 -1.22 -10.52
C HIS A 126 1.36 -1.69 -11.97
N ASN A 127 1.14 -0.78 -12.93
CA ASN A 127 1.27 -1.02 -14.37
C ASN A 127 2.72 -1.01 -14.88
#